data_AF-A0A383B9I2-F1
#
_entry.id   AF-A0A383B9I2-F1
#
_cell.length_a   1.000
_cell.length_b   1.000
_cell.length_c   1.000
_cell.angle_alpha   90.00
_cell.angle_beta   90.00
_cell.angle_gamma   90.00
#
_symmetry.space_group_name_H-M   'P 1'
#
loop_
_entity.id
_entity.type
_entity.pdbx_description
1 polymer ?
#
loop_
_entity_poly.entity_id
_entity_poly.type
_entity_poly.pdbx_seq_one_letter_code
_entity_poly.pdbx_strand_id
1 'polypeptide(L)'
;QEEKEVLLYCTGGIRCEKASAYLLHHGFKNVKQLTGGIIQYAHDIREQQLDSKFIGSNFVFDDRLEERITADVISVCHQCGTACDTHTDCMNQACHILFIQCPDCRTTFNGCCSTACQEFAALPLEEQRLLRKDPEKVVSKTLHTVRVKPRLTQ
;
A
#
# COMPACT_ATOMS: atom_id res chain seq x y z
N GLN A 1 18.13 -18.03 18.14
CA GLN A 1 17.37 -16.83 17.72
C GLN A 1 16.05 -16.70 18.50
N GLU A 2 15.51 -17.82 18.98
CA GLU A 2 14.22 -17.97 19.71
C GLU A 2 14.15 -17.31 21.11
N GLU A 3 15.28 -16.92 21.71
CA GLU A 3 15.29 -16.25 23.02
C GLU A 3 15.16 -14.72 22.95
N LYS A 4 15.35 -14.11 21.77
CA LYS A 4 15.25 -12.66 21.60
C LYS A 4 13.79 -12.21 21.74
N GLU A 5 13.60 -11.01 22.30
CA GLU A 5 12.27 -10.39 22.33
C GLU A 5 11.81 -10.03 20.92
N VAL A 6 10.60 -10.43 20.57
CA VAL A 6 9.94 -10.16 19.28
C VAL A 6 8.73 -9.27 19.55
N LEU A 7 8.72 -8.07 19.00
CA LEU A 7 7.56 -7.18 19.02
C LEU A 7 6.87 -7.20 17.65
N LEU A 8 5.58 -7.55 17.63
CA LEU A 8 4.75 -7.58 16.43
C LEU A 8 3.79 -6.39 16.40
N TYR A 9 3.60 -5.82 15.21
CA TYR A 9 2.56 -4.83 14.99
C TYR A 9 2.01 -4.95 13.55
N CYS A 10 0.75 -4.55 13.38
CA CYS A 10 0.10 -4.41 12.07
C CYS A 10 -0.96 -3.30 12.19
N THR A 11 -1.64 -2.96 11.09
CA THR A 11 -2.61 -1.85 11.04
C THR A 11 -3.62 -1.89 12.19
N GLY A 12 -4.29 -3.02 12.43
CA GLY A 12 -5.35 -3.16 13.45
C GLY A 12 -5.22 -4.39 14.35
N GLY A 13 -4.02 -4.92 14.55
CA GLY A 13 -3.74 -6.02 15.49
C GLY A 13 -4.08 -7.45 15.02
N ILE A 14 -5.11 -7.67 14.20
CA ILE A 14 -5.62 -9.02 13.88
C ILE A 14 -4.59 -9.99 13.25
N ARG A 15 -3.63 -9.48 12.47
CA ARG A 15 -2.55 -10.32 11.90
C ARG A 15 -1.52 -10.70 12.96
N CYS A 16 -1.30 -9.83 13.94
CA CYS A 16 -0.40 -10.08 15.06
C CYS A 16 -0.93 -11.19 15.97
N GLU A 17 -2.24 -11.26 16.19
CA GLU A 17 -2.87 -12.37 16.96
C GLU A 17 -2.51 -13.74 16.38
N LYS A 18 -2.63 -13.89 15.05
CA LYS A 18 -2.31 -15.15 14.38
C LYS A 18 -0.81 -15.42 14.36
N ALA A 19 -0.01 -14.38 14.08
CA ALA A 19 1.44 -14.51 14.00
C ALA A 19 2.08 -14.79 15.37
N SER A 20 1.56 -14.18 16.45
CA SER A 20 2.04 -14.40 17.81
C SER A 20 1.76 -15.84 18.25
N ALA A 21 0.55 -16.34 18.02
CA ALA A 21 0.21 -17.74 18.28
C ALA A 21 1.10 -18.72 17.51
N TYR A 22 1.39 -18.42 16.22
CA TYR A 22 2.29 -19.23 15.41
C TYR A 22 3.72 -19.25 15.97
N LEU A 23 4.29 -18.09 16.32
CA LEU A 23 5.64 -18.01 16.86
C LEU A 23 5.76 -18.71 18.22
N LEU A 24 4.78 -18.53 19.11
CA LEU A 24 4.72 -19.23 20.40
C LEU A 24 4.69 -20.75 20.21
N HIS A 25 3.89 -21.24 19.26
CA HIS A 25 3.83 -22.67 18.93
C HIS A 25 5.18 -23.21 18.43
N HIS A 26 5.95 -22.39 17.73
CA HIS A 26 7.29 -22.73 17.22
C HIS A 26 8.44 -22.43 18.19
N GLY A 27 8.15 -22.25 19.49
CA GLY A 27 9.18 -22.20 20.53
C GLY A 27 9.76 -20.82 20.83
N PHE A 28 9.27 -19.76 20.18
CA PHE A 28 9.61 -18.39 20.59
C PHE A 28 8.93 -18.09 21.92
N LYS A 29 9.71 -17.71 22.94
CA LYS A 29 9.19 -17.51 24.30
C LYS A 29 8.78 -16.06 24.58
N ASN A 30 9.47 -15.11 23.95
CA ASN A 30 9.36 -13.69 24.26
C ASN A 30 8.66 -12.93 23.11
N VAL A 31 7.40 -13.27 22.83
CA VAL A 31 6.60 -12.63 21.78
C VAL A 31 5.65 -11.62 22.41
N LYS A 32 5.77 -10.35 22.02
CA LYS A 32 4.88 -9.26 22.39
C LYS A 32 4.21 -8.71 21.13
N GLN A 33 3.06 -8.08 21.30
CA GLN A 33 2.36 -7.42 20.20
C GLN A 33 1.79 -6.08 20.64
N LEU A 34 1.64 -5.17 19.68
CA LEU A 34 0.96 -3.90 19.88
C LEU A 34 -0.56 -4.14 19.87
N THR A 35 -1.19 -4.11 21.04
CA THR A 35 -2.64 -4.25 21.20
C THR A 35 -3.38 -3.18 20.40
N GLY A 36 -4.38 -3.58 19.61
CA GLY A 36 -5.13 -2.68 18.72
C GLY A 36 -4.35 -2.19 17.48
N GLY A 37 -3.07 -2.54 17.35
CA GLY A 37 -2.24 -2.19 16.21
C GLY A 37 -1.90 -0.71 16.10
N ILE A 38 -1.46 -0.31 14.90
CA ILE A 38 -1.01 1.06 14.62
C ILE A 38 -2.15 2.08 14.78
N ILE A 39 -3.38 1.71 14.43
CA ILE A 39 -4.54 2.61 14.57
C ILE A 39 -4.77 2.99 16.04
N GLN A 40 -4.80 2.00 16.94
CA GLN A 40 -4.96 2.28 18.37
C GLN A 40 -3.77 3.07 18.93
N TYR A 41 -2.55 2.71 18.52
CA TYR A 41 -1.35 3.46 18.87
C TYR A 41 -1.45 4.94 18.48
N ALA A 42 -1.87 5.24 17.26
CA ALA A 42 -2.03 6.60 16.77
C ALA A 42 -3.10 7.37 17.56
N HIS A 43 -4.18 6.70 17.99
CA HIS A 43 -5.18 7.27 18.88
C HIS A 43 -4.58 7.61 20.26
N ASP A 44 -3.93 6.64 20.90
CA ASP A 44 -3.41 6.75 22.26
C ASP A 44 -2.35 7.85 22.38
N ILE A 45 -1.43 7.96 21.40
CA ILE A 45 -0.40 9.01 21.44
C ILE A 45 -0.99 10.42 21.27
N ARG A 46 -2.09 10.58 20.50
CA ARG A 46 -2.76 11.88 20.35
C ARG A 46 -3.49 12.25 21.62
N GLU A 47 -4.22 11.30 22.21
CA GLU A 47 -4.96 11.50 23.46
C GLU A 47 -4.01 11.85 24.62
N GLN A 48 -2.89 11.15 24.72
CA GLN A 48 -1.90 11.31 25.79
C GLN A 48 -0.83 12.39 25.48
N GLN A 49 -0.90 13.04 24.32
CA GLN A 49 0.08 14.04 23.86
C GLN A 49 1.53 13.55 23.89
N LEU A 50 1.74 12.32 23.41
CA LEU A 50 3.06 11.67 23.37
C LEU A 50 3.72 11.82 22.00
N ASP A 51 5.05 11.87 21.99
CA ASP A 51 5.82 11.83 20.76
C ASP A 51 5.66 10.47 20.04
N SER A 52 5.32 10.52 18.76
CA SER A 52 5.22 9.32 17.92
C SER A 52 6.60 8.70 17.66
N LYS A 53 6.68 7.37 17.74
CA LYS A 53 7.77 6.54 17.22
C LYS A 53 7.48 6.01 15.82
N PHE A 54 6.22 6.07 15.39
CA PHE A 54 5.83 5.79 14.02
C PHE A 54 6.20 6.98 13.13
N ILE A 55 6.65 6.71 11.91
CA ILE A 55 7.10 7.74 10.94
C ILE A 55 6.25 7.61 9.67
N GLY A 56 5.58 8.70 9.30
CA GLY A 56 4.80 8.88 8.09
C GLY A 56 3.33 8.49 8.22
N SER A 57 2.79 7.91 7.15
CA SER A 57 1.40 7.46 7.06
C SER A 57 1.26 5.95 7.18
N ASN A 58 0.18 5.51 7.83
CA ASN A 58 -0.20 4.12 7.92
C ASN A 58 -1.21 3.77 6.82
N PHE A 59 -0.95 2.71 6.04
CA PHE A 59 -1.86 2.25 5.01
C PHE A 59 -3.12 1.60 5.62
N VAL A 60 -4.30 2.01 5.14
CA VAL A 60 -5.60 1.47 5.56
C VAL A 60 -6.36 0.90 4.37
N PHE A 61 -7.16 -0.15 4.62
CA PHE A 61 -7.82 -0.96 3.58
C PHE A 61 -9.25 -0.46 3.32
N ASP A 62 -9.39 0.83 3.07
CA ASP A 62 -10.64 1.49 2.67
C ASP A 62 -10.34 2.68 1.75
N ASP A 63 -11.36 3.42 1.35
CA ASP A 63 -11.25 4.53 0.38
C ASP A 63 -10.29 5.64 0.82
N ARG A 64 -9.93 5.72 2.11
CA ARG A 64 -8.93 6.70 2.60
C ARG A 64 -7.53 6.35 2.12
N LEU A 65 -7.25 5.05 1.89
CA LEU A 65 -5.96 4.42 1.58
C LEU A 65 -4.84 4.64 2.61
N GLU A 66 -4.84 5.76 3.33
CA GLU A 66 -3.86 6.07 4.35
C GLU A 66 -4.45 6.89 5.51
N GLU A 67 -3.86 6.72 6.68
CA GLU A 67 -4.05 7.58 7.85
C GLU A 67 -2.70 8.24 8.18
N ARG A 68 -2.68 9.57 8.16
CA ARG A 68 -1.49 10.36 8.50
C ARG A 68 -1.24 10.28 10.01
N ILE A 69 -0.05 9.80 10.41
CA ILE A 69 0.34 9.72 11.83
C ILE A 69 1.35 10.81 12.17
N THR A 70 2.39 10.99 11.36
CA THR A 70 3.33 12.12 11.46
C THR A 70 3.46 12.86 10.14
N ALA A 71 4.04 14.05 10.17
CA ALA A 71 4.24 14.89 8.98
C ALA A 71 5.34 14.37 8.03
N ASP A 72 6.10 13.36 8.44
CA ASP A 72 7.18 12.80 7.65
C ASP A 72 6.68 12.18 6.34
N VAL A 73 7.39 12.44 5.25
CA VAL A 73 7.16 11.81 3.95
C VAL A 73 8.35 10.89 3.68
N ILE A 74 8.11 9.57 3.69
CA ILE A 74 9.16 8.54 3.61
C ILE A 74 9.24 7.86 2.24
N SER A 75 8.47 8.33 1.26
CA SER A 75 8.44 7.78 -0.09
C SER A 75 8.50 8.88 -1.15
N VAL A 76 8.53 8.45 -2.40
CA VAL A 76 8.59 9.32 -3.56
C VAL A 76 7.55 8.88 -4.58
N CYS A 77 7.10 9.82 -5.40
CA CYS A 77 6.29 9.53 -6.56
C CYS A 77 7.02 8.53 -7.45
N HIS A 78 6.34 7.44 -7.79
CA HIS A 78 6.96 6.40 -8.59
C HIS A 78 7.15 6.78 -10.06
N GLN A 79 6.56 7.89 -10.52
CA GLN A 79 6.63 8.37 -11.91
C GLN A 79 7.67 9.48 -12.10
N CYS A 80 7.77 10.44 -11.19
CA CYS A 80 8.70 11.57 -11.31
C CYS A 80 9.78 11.64 -10.21
N GLY A 81 9.67 10.85 -9.14
CA GLY A 81 10.63 10.85 -8.04
C GLY A 81 10.46 11.99 -7.03
N THR A 82 9.52 12.92 -7.21
CA THR A 82 9.22 13.96 -6.21
C THR A 82 8.76 13.36 -4.90
N ALA A 83 9.19 13.92 -3.76
CA ALA A 83 8.75 13.48 -2.44
C ALA A 83 7.22 13.60 -2.30
N CYS A 84 6.55 12.46 -2.13
CA CYS A 84 5.14 12.34 -1.82
C CYS A 84 4.87 10.91 -1.36
N ASP A 85 3.77 10.70 -0.66
CA ASP A 85 3.40 9.41 -0.09
C ASP A 85 1.93 9.05 -0.28
N THR A 86 1.21 9.82 -1.10
CA THR A 86 -0.17 9.57 -1.46
C THR A 86 -0.31 8.26 -2.25
N HIS A 87 -1.00 7.31 -1.66
CA HIS A 87 -1.42 6.09 -2.34
C HIS A 87 -2.48 6.39 -3.39
N THR A 88 -2.37 5.73 -4.55
CA THR A 88 -3.30 5.86 -5.68
C THR A 88 -3.52 4.49 -6.29
N ASP A 89 -4.79 4.10 -6.48
CA ASP A 89 -5.15 2.99 -7.35
C ASP A 89 -5.21 3.49 -8.80
N CYS A 90 -4.62 2.73 -9.72
CA CYS A 90 -4.61 3.09 -11.12
C CYS A 90 -6.05 3.16 -11.67
N MET A 91 -6.41 4.31 -12.25
CA MET A 91 -7.75 4.53 -12.81
C MET A 91 -8.11 3.56 -13.94
N ASN A 92 -7.11 2.92 -14.57
CA ASN A 92 -7.34 1.79 -15.45
C ASN A 92 -7.81 0.56 -14.64
N GLN A 93 -9.11 0.26 -14.73
CA GLN A 93 -9.77 -0.90 -14.09
C GLN A 93 -9.26 -2.27 -14.61
N ALA A 94 -8.39 -2.31 -15.62
CA ALA A 94 -7.69 -3.53 -16.00
C ALA A 94 -6.36 -3.71 -15.25
N CYS A 95 -5.88 -2.67 -14.55
CA CYS A 95 -4.56 -2.64 -13.92
C CYS A 95 -4.63 -2.82 -12.41
N HIS A 96 -5.43 -2.02 -11.71
CA HIS A 96 -5.59 -2.02 -10.24
C HIS A 96 -4.28 -2.02 -9.43
N ILE A 97 -3.19 -1.51 -10.01
CA ILE A 97 -1.95 -1.35 -9.27
C ILE A 97 -2.12 -0.21 -8.27
N LEU A 98 -1.82 -0.49 -7.02
CA LEU A 98 -1.66 0.50 -5.97
C LEU A 98 -0.21 1.06 -6.00
N PHE A 99 -0.06 2.37 -6.16
CA PHE A 99 1.24 3.03 -6.28
C PHE A 99 1.23 4.43 -5.65
N ILE A 100 2.41 5.06 -5.55
CA ILE A 100 2.56 6.41 -5.00
C ILE A 100 2.59 7.42 -6.15
N GLN A 101 1.69 8.39 -6.13
CA GLN A 101 1.52 9.40 -7.18
C GLN A 101 1.42 10.81 -6.60
N CYS A 102 2.25 11.73 -7.07
CA CYS A 102 2.13 13.13 -6.68
C CYS A 102 0.96 13.82 -7.43
N PRO A 103 0.45 14.95 -6.93
CA PRO A 103 -0.65 15.69 -7.58
C PRO A 103 -0.38 16.05 -9.07
N ASP A 104 0.85 16.41 -9.40
CA ASP A 104 1.23 16.79 -10.78
C ASP A 104 1.16 15.60 -11.74
N CYS A 105 1.71 14.45 -11.31
CA CYS A 105 1.61 13.21 -12.08
C CYS A 105 0.18 12.70 -12.14
N ARG A 106 -0.63 12.88 -11.09
CA ARG A 106 -2.05 12.52 -11.10
C ARG A 106 -2.81 13.27 -12.19
N THR A 107 -2.54 14.56 -12.35
CA THR A 107 -3.10 15.36 -13.45
C THR A 107 -2.57 14.89 -14.80
N THR A 108 -1.26 14.68 -14.92
CA THR A 108 -0.58 14.32 -16.18
C THR A 108 -1.04 12.97 -16.73
N PHE A 109 -1.14 11.95 -15.88
CA PHE A 109 -1.51 10.59 -16.24
C PHE A 109 -2.99 10.27 -16.00
N ASN A 110 -3.81 11.27 -15.65
CA ASN A 110 -5.23 11.10 -15.30
C ASN A 110 -5.47 9.98 -14.26
N GLY A 111 -4.65 9.97 -13.20
CA GLY A 111 -4.69 8.96 -12.14
C GLY A 111 -4.19 7.56 -12.54
N CYS A 112 -3.57 7.39 -13.71
CA CYS A 112 -3.00 6.12 -14.15
C CYS A 112 -1.52 5.98 -13.78
N CYS A 113 -1.06 4.73 -13.68
CA CYS A 113 0.33 4.41 -13.36
C CYS A 113 1.31 4.60 -14.53
N SER A 114 0.80 4.69 -15.77
CA SER A 114 1.59 4.86 -16.98
C SER A 114 0.75 5.46 -18.12
N THR A 115 1.41 5.93 -19.17
CA THR A 115 0.75 6.39 -20.40
C THR A 115 -0.08 5.29 -21.05
N ALA A 116 0.43 4.05 -21.10
CA ALA A 116 -0.34 2.91 -21.63
C ALA A 116 -1.65 2.66 -20.85
N CYS A 117 -1.62 2.81 -19.52
CA CYS A 117 -2.84 2.72 -18.72
C CYS A 117 -3.79 3.91 -18.94
N GLN A 118 -3.25 5.11 -19.11
CA GLN A 118 -4.03 6.31 -19.42
C GLN A 118 -4.76 6.17 -20.77
N GLU A 119 -4.04 5.73 -21.81
CA GLU A 119 -4.59 5.48 -23.14
C GLU A 119 -5.69 4.41 -23.09
N PHE A 120 -5.46 3.30 -22.39
CA PHE A 120 -6.46 2.26 -22.24
C PHE A 120 -7.70 2.73 -21.46
N ALA A 121 -7.51 3.50 -20.38
CA ALA A 121 -8.61 4.04 -19.59
C ALA A 121 -9.46 5.06 -20.38
N ALA A 122 -8.88 5.69 -21.40
CA ALA A 122 -9.57 6.62 -22.30
C ALA A 122 -10.40 5.94 -23.40
N LEU A 123 -10.22 4.63 -23.65
CA LEU A 123 -11.02 3.89 -24.63
C LEU A 123 -12.51 3.83 -24.23
N PRO A 124 -13.44 3.67 -25.18
CA PRO A 124 -14.85 3.41 -24.87
C PRO A 124 -15.01 2.17 -23.98
N LEU A 125 -15.98 2.19 -23.05
CA LEU A 125 -16.18 1.09 -22.09
C LEU A 125 -16.39 -0.27 -22.76
N GLU A 126 -17.07 -0.32 -23.91
CA GLU A 126 -17.27 -1.56 -24.66
C GLU A 126 -15.95 -2.12 -25.20
N GLU A 127 -15.07 -1.26 -25.70
CA GLU A 127 -13.76 -1.67 -26.17
C GLU A 127 -12.86 -2.13 -25.01
N GLN A 128 -12.88 -1.40 -23.89
CA GLN A 128 -12.18 -1.83 -22.68
C GLN A 128 -12.65 -3.22 -22.22
N ARG A 129 -13.96 -3.51 -22.25
CA ARG A 129 -14.52 -4.82 -21.89
C ARG A 129 -14.08 -5.93 -22.83
N LEU A 130 -13.98 -5.66 -24.13
CA LEU A 130 -13.49 -6.62 -25.11
C LEU A 130 -12.01 -6.93 -24.89
N LEU A 131 -11.18 -5.90 -24.73
CA LEU A 131 -9.73 -6.06 -24.56
C LEU A 131 -9.36 -6.73 -23.22
N ARG A 132 -10.12 -6.51 -22.15
CA ARG A 132 -9.90 -7.20 -20.85
C ARG A 132 -10.11 -8.72 -20.93
N LYS A 133 -10.87 -9.21 -21.92
CA LYS A 133 -11.06 -10.65 -22.13
C LYS A 133 -9.87 -11.29 -22.86
N ASP A 134 -9.04 -10.48 -23.52
CA ASP A 134 -7.88 -10.93 -24.29
C ASP A 134 -6.63 -10.92 -23.39
N PRO A 135 -6.10 -12.09 -22.98
CA PRO A 135 -4.93 -12.19 -22.09
C PRO A 135 -3.66 -11.53 -22.65
N GLU A 136 -3.54 -11.44 -23.98
CA GLU A 136 -2.36 -10.83 -24.63
C GLU A 136 -2.41 -9.30 -24.63
N LYS A 137 -3.59 -8.72 -24.44
CA LYS A 137 -3.81 -7.26 -24.46
C LYS A 137 -4.08 -6.66 -23.08
N VAL A 138 -3.91 -7.43 -22.00
CA VAL A 138 -4.01 -6.91 -20.64
C VAL A 138 -2.84 -5.96 -20.38
N VAL A 139 -3.16 -4.68 -20.15
CA VAL A 139 -2.19 -3.59 -19.92
C VAL A 139 -1.28 -3.86 -18.71
N SER A 140 -1.75 -4.68 -17.78
CA SER A 140 -1.00 -5.13 -16.61
C SER A 140 -0.85 -6.65 -16.63
N LYS A 141 0.30 -7.16 -17.12
CA LYS A 141 0.67 -8.58 -16.96
C LYS A 141 1.09 -8.92 -15.52
N THR A 142 0.96 -7.98 -14.58
CA THR A 142 1.48 -8.10 -13.21
C THR A 142 0.86 -9.27 -12.43
N LEU A 143 -0.38 -9.64 -12.76
CA LEU A 143 -1.03 -10.85 -12.22
C LEU A 143 -0.22 -12.13 -12.48
N HIS A 144 0.61 -12.16 -13.53
CA HIS A 144 1.42 -13.32 -13.93
C HIS A 144 2.92 -13.14 -13.65
N THR A 145 3.34 -12.04 -13.02
CA THR A 145 4.76 -11.81 -12.72
C THR A 145 5.11 -12.28 -11.32
N VAL A 146 6.22 -13.01 -11.19
CA VAL A 146 6.78 -13.48 -9.90
C VAL A 146 7.17 -12.31 -8.97
N ARG A 147 7.37 -11.10 -9.52
CA ARG A 147 7.55 -9.87 -8.75
C ARG A 147 6.18 -9.23 -8.48
N VAL A 148 5.89 -9.04 -7.19
CA VAL A 148 4.64 -8.46 -6.66
C VAL A 148 4.44 -6.98 -7.02
N LYS A 149 5.46 -6.29 -7.55
CA LYS A 149 5.36 -4.86 -7.91
C LYS A 149 5.74 -4.59 -9.37
N PRO A 150 4.89 -3.86 -10.14
CA PRO A 150 5.22 -3.36 -11.47
C PRO A 150 6.47 -2.47 -11.47
N ARG A 151 7.21 -2.50 -12.58
CA ARG A 151 8.24 -1.50 -12.86
C ARG A 151 7.52 -0.23 -13.27
N LEU A 152 7.50 0.76 -12.38
CA LEU A 152 6.87 2.07 -12.63
C LEU A 152 7.77 3.00 -13.46
N THR A 153 8.83 2.45 -14.03
CA THR A 153 9.75 3.09 -14.97
C THR A 153 9.88 2.24 -16.22
N GLN A 154 8.97 2.45 -17.17
CA GLN A 154 9.17 2.25 -18.61
C GLN A 154 8.43 3.35 -19.36
#